data_AF-A0A6I4HW33-F1
#
_entry.id   AF-A0A6I4HW33-F1
#
_cell.length_a   1.000
_cell.length_b   1.000
_cell.length_c   1.000
_cell.angle_alpha   90.00
_cell.angle_beta   90.00
_cell.angle_gamma   90.00
#
_symmetry.space_group_name_H-M   'P 1'
#
loop_
_entity.id
_entity.type
_entity.pdbx_description
1 polymer ?
#
loop_
_entity_poly.entity_id
_entity_poly.type
_entity_poly.pdbx_seq_one_letter_code
_entity_poly.pdbx_strand_id
1 'polypeptide(L)'
;DSTLLDDQPGSHNATIKMVGKDQLFKIDDGNVEKASFSVSLSDLNLQGAGSNNTVLEGGLIYNHEQLTIRNSRLINGYATRGGAIYNAGNLSNTTNTAGTVSLVNNLIQNNKAAQGGILYSEMPLYFITQSVLRDNEVTIADNALFYTQTKFSDESTGGYLTSRAIGISNSTIFHNKGGFIANVRDGMFVNNITMIKNDKGLFLDAPQGNASVSNSILVGNTINCQVSTTDKAIIQSNLVTAECNRNATSKLPNILYPANEKLIAGDSDEGTCDITSQTGLLCPYNTPKDSFLGFFRPRLLESYQSLSDSLIINKGRLYSDGSSIGLASCERYDQRGKNRSGYDELCDLGAIEYILDSQIAPVGQDIKYGQVAKFSILSSLSEADLVTPTTCKRLFGERPDGKEWQPGCLKVTQSTDTPTSKGVVTLDQNGNVVYTPNGNWHGADIFRIQVVTSVSRFNDGIEFQYVTIPATVVQEPVSGIEDKSVSTGGGGSVGSGLILGLFGLIALRRFKS
;
A
#
# COMPACT_ATOMS: atom_id res chain seq x y z
N ASP A 1 14.21 21.22 17.86
CA ASP A 1 13.33 20.19 17.27
C ASP A 1 12.15 20.80 16.56
N SER A 2 12.30 21.00 15.25
CA SER A 2 11.23 21.37 14.32
C SER A 2 11.05 20.26 13.28
N THR A 3 11.07 19.00 13.72
CA THR A 3 10.63 17.86 12.92
C THR A 3 9.13 17.72 13.11
N LEU A 4 8.37 18.66 12.55
CA LEU A 4 7.04 18.28 12.07
C LEU A 4 7.32 17.35 10.88
N LEU A 5 7.42 16.04 11.18
CA LEU A 5 7.14 15.03 10.17
C LEU A 5 5.76 15.39 9.62
N ASP A 6 5.61 15.53 8.31
CA ASP A 6 4.29 15.64 7.68
C ASP A 6 3.50 14.39 8.08
N ASP A 7 2.64 14.53 9.09
CA ASP A 7 1.80 13.44 9.58
C ASP A 7 0.94 12.96 8.41
N GLN A 8 1.06 11.69 8.04
CA GLN A 8 0.25 11.09 6.99
C GLN A 8 -1.25 11.19 7.38
N PRO A 9 -2.15 11.59 6.46
CA PRO A 9 -3.58 11.61 6.73
C PRO A 9 -4.08 10.26 7.25
N GLY A 10 -5.02 10.26 8.21
CA GLY A 10 -5.51 9.05 8.88
C GLY A 10 -4.75 8.59 10.12
N SER A 11 -3.53 9.11 10.37
CA SER A 11 -2.64 8.61 11.44
C SER A 11 -3.11 9.00 12.84
N HIS A 12 -3.72 10.18 13.00
CA HIS A 12 -4.11 10.77 14.29
C HIS A 12 -5.59 11.17 14.37
N ASN A 13 -6.48 10.28 13.91
CA ASN A 13 -7.90 10.58 13.78
C ASN A 13 -8.63 10.72 15.13
N ALA A 14 -9.56 11.69 15.19
CA ALA A 14 -10.53 11.77 16.27
C ALA A 14 -11.49 10.57 16.22
N THR A 15 -11.91 10.07 17.39
CA THR A 15 -12.79 8.90 17.47
C THR A 15 -14.21 9.29 17.86
N ILE A 16 -15.17 8.92 17.01
CA ILE A 16 -16.61 8.98 17.28
C ILE A 16 -17.06 7.56 17.57
N LYS A 17 -17.47 7.31 18.82
CA LYS A 17 -17.79 5.98 19.32
C LYS A 17 -19.26 5.86 19.70
N MET A 18 -19.88 4.75 19.30
CA MET A 18 -21.24 4.40 19.67
C MET A 18 -21.29 4.05 21.16
N VAL A 19 -22.19 4.71 21.90
CA VAL A 19 -22.49 4.42 23.31
C VAL A 19 -23.90 3.84 23.46
N GLY A 20 -24.80 4.15 22.53
CA GLY A 20 -26.19 3.70 22.51
C GLY A 20 -26.45 2.51 21.60
N LYS A 21 -27.72 2.34 21.22
CA LYS A 21 -28.19 1.28 20.32
C LYS A 21 -28.51 1.78 18.91
N ASP A 22 -28.24 3.05 18.62
CA ASP A 22 -28.48 3.69 17.33
C ASP A 22 -27.17 3.84 16.57
N GLN A 23 -27.26 3.91 15.24
CA GLN A 23 -26.13 4.27 14.37
C GLN A 23 -25.48 5.61 14.76
N LEU A 24 -24.21 5.81 14.41
CA LEU A 24 -23.50 7.07 14.64
C LEU A 24 -24.11 8.21 13.82
N PHE A 25 -24.48 7.91 12.57
CA PHE A 25 -25.04 8.88 11.65
C PHE A 25 -26.21 8.29 10.87
N LYS A 26 -27.32 9.03 10.84
CA LYS A 26 -28.39 8.84 9.86
C LYS A 26 -28.32 10.00 8.86
N ILE A 27 -27.99 9.70 7.61
CA ILE A 27 -27.84 10.66 6.54
C ILE A 27 -29.00 10.46 5.57
N ASP A 28 -30.05 11.27 5.73
CA ASP A 28 -31.35 11.11 5.07
C ASP A 28 -32.16 12.41 5.25
N ASP A 29 -32.56 13.09 4.17
CA ASP A 29 -33.47 14.25 4.26
C ASP A 29 -34.96 13.85 4.33
N GLY A 30 -35.27 12.55 4.26
CA GLY A 30 -36.61 11.99 4.27
C GLY A 30 -37.38 12.20 2.97
N ASN A 31 -36.72 12.56 1.86
CA ASN A 31 -37.35 12.92 0.61
C ASN A 31 -36.71 12.21 -0.59
N VAL A 32 -37.50 11.43 -1.31
CA VAL A 32 -37.03 10.66 -2.48
C VAL A 32 -37.02 11.45 -3.80
N GLU A 33 -37.61 12.65 -3.81
CA GLU A 33 -37.82 13.48 -5.00
C GLU A 33 -36.82 14.65 -5.12
N LYS A 34 -36.31 15.14 -4.00
CA LYS A 34 -35.32 16.22 -3.96
C LYS A 34 -33.96 15.72 -4.40
N ALA A 35 -33.11 16.59 -4.95
CA ALA A 35 -31.73 16.18 -5.26
C ALA A 35 -30.97 15.82 -3.98
N SER A 36 -30.19 14.73 -4.02
CA SER A 36 -29.37 14.31 -2.87
C SER A 36 -28.36 15.38 -2.46
N PHE A 37 -28.09 15.46 -1.17
CA PHE A 37 -27.01 16.30 -0.64
C PHE A 37 -25.74 15.49 -0.36
N SER A 38 -24.60 16.17 -0.29
CA SER A 38 -23.31 15.52 -0.08
C SER A 38 -22.83 15.65 1.38
N VAL A 39 -22.39 14.53 1.94
CA VAL A 39 -21.72 14.44 3.25
C VAL A 39 -20.32 13.87 3.07
N SER A 40 -19.32 14.57 3.59
CA SER A 40 -17.93 14.10 3.61
C SER A 40 -17.45 13.93 5.05
N LEU A 41 -16.95 12.75 5.36
CA LEU A 41 -16.31 12.41 6.63
C LEU A 41 -14.82 12.14 6.36
N SER A 42 -13.91 12.91 6.94
CA SER A 42 -12.48 12.78 6.69
C SER A 42 -11.70 12.74 8.00
N ASP A 43 -10.69 11.88 8.07
CA ASP A 43 -9.76 11.78 9.20
C ASP A 43 -10.47 11.47 10.55
N LEU A 44 -11.42 10.54 10.49
CA LEU A 44 -12.21 10.08 11.64
C LEU A 44 -12.04 8.57 11.91
N ASN A 45 -12.16 8.17 13.17
CA ASN A 45 -12.41 6.78 13.55
C ASN A 45 -13.88 6.66 13.95
N LEU A 46 -14.65 5.90 13.16
CA LEU A 46 -16.03 5.56 13.42
C LEU A 46 -16.08 4.19 14.07
N GLN A 47 -16.39 4.16 15.36
CA GLN A 47 -16.34 2.95 16.16
C GLN A 47 -17.74 2.52 16.62
N GLY A 48 -18.14 1.33 16.22
CA GLY A 48 -19.40 0.71 16.63
C GLY A 48 -19.32 0.05 18.01
N ALA A 49 -20.43 -0.56 18.43
CA ALA A 49 -20.55 -1.22 19.73
C ALA A 49 -19.77 -2.55 19.83
N GLY A 50 -19.26 -3.10 18.73
CA GLY A 50 -18.45 -4.32 18.69
C GLY A 50 -19.13 -5.60 19.17
N SER A 51 -20.44 -5.57 19.40
CA SER A 51 -21.22 -6.70 19.90
C SER A 51 -22.66 -6.62 19.39
N ASN A 52 -23.39 -7.73 19.50
CA ASN A 52 -24.74 -7.85 19.01
C ASN A 52 -25.64 -6.73 19.57
N ASN A 53 -26.12 -5.87 18.69
CA ASN A 53 -26.98 -4.74 19.02
C ASN A 53 -28.35 -4.91 18.35
N THR A 54 -29.30 -4.04 18.67
CA THR A 54 -30.63 -4.02 18.04
C THR A 54 -30.66 -3.24 16.72
N VAL A 55 -29.50 -2.81 16.19
CA VAL A 55 -29.43 -2.04 14.95
C VAL A 55 -29.75 -2.97 13.79
N LEU A 56 -30.82 -2.66 13.07
CA LEU A 56 -31.21 -3.44 11.90
C LEU A 56 -30.37 -3.07 10.68
N GLU A 57 -30.04 -1.78 10.53
CA GLU A 57 -29.47 -1.22 9.30
C GLU A 57 -28.34 -0.24 9.63
N GLY A 58 -27.14 -0.53 9.13
CA GLY A 58 -26.02 0.40 9.21
C GLY A 58 -25.41 0.45 10.59
N GLY A 59 -24.54 -0.51 10.92
CA GLY A 59 -23.96 -0.62 12.26
C GLY A 59 -23.08 0.55 12.67
N LEU A 60 -22.71 1.43 11.72
CA LEU A 60 -22.14 2.75 11.96
C LEU A 60 -22.98 3.86 11.31
N ILE A 61 -23.41 3.67 10.05
CA ILE A 61 -24.06 4.70 9.26
C ILE A 61 -25.24 4.13 8.48
N TYR A 62 -26.37 4.85 8.54
CA TYR A 62 -27.44 4.73 7.55
C TYR A 62 -27.32 5.89 6.56
N ASN A 63 -27.29 5.59 5.26
CA ASN A 63 -27.15 6.57 4.18
C ASN A 63 -28.27 6.41 3.15
N HIS A 64 -28.90 7.52 2.77
CA HIS A 64 -29.79 7.64 1.61
C HIS A 64 -29.32 8.75 0.63
N GLU A 65 -28.13 9.31 0.88
CA GLU A 65 -27.62 10.51 0.22
C GLU A 65 -26.24 10.25 -0.40
N GLN A 66 -25.49 11.29 -0.74
CA GLN A 66 -24.11 11.11 -1.24
C GLN A 66 -23.12 11.12 -0.08
N LEU A 67 -22.60 9.96 0.28
CA LEU A 67 -21.63 9.78 1.35
C LEU A 67 -20.24 9.56 0.79
N THR A 68 -19.28 10.39 1.21
CA THR A 68 -17.86 10.12 1.02
C THR A 68 -17.11 10.02 2.34
N ILE A 69 -16.31 8.99 2.50
CA ILE A 69 -15.46 8.81 3.67
C ILE A 69 -14.00 8.66 3.24
N ARG A 70 -13.11 9.46 3.84
CA ARG A 70 -11.69 9.50 3.48
C ARG A 70 -10.78 9.36 4.71
N ASN A 71 -9.64 8.70 4.54
CA ASN A 71 -8.57 8.66 5.55
C ASN A 71 -9.07 8.19 6.93
N SER A 72 -10.07 7.32 6.97
CA SER A 72 -10.84 7.04 8.18
C SER A 72 -10.86 5.56 8.55
N ARG A 73 -11.19 5.26 9.80
CA ARG A 73 -11.39 3.89 10.28
C ARG A 73 -12.88 3.63 10.45
N LEU A 74 -13.40 2.56 9.85
CA LEU A 74 -14.76 2.07 10.07
C LEU A 74 -14.64 0.73 10.79
N ILE A 75 -14.84 0.74 12.10
CA ILE A 75 -14.46 -0.38 12.96
C ILE A 75 -15.57 -0.85 13.87
N ASN A 76 -15.66 -2.17 14.06
CA ASN A 76 -16.52 -2.81 15.05
C ASN A 76 -18.02 -2.47 14.89
N GLY A 77 -18.45 -2.20 13.66
CA GLY A 77 -19.86 -2.04 13.33
C GLY A 77 -20.60 -3.38 13.40
N TYR A 78 -21.83 -3.36 13.90
CA TYR A 78 -22.68 -4.54 13.98
C TYR A 78 -24.11 -4.16 13.57
N ALA A 79 -24.71 -4.91 12.64
CA ALA A 79 -26.11 -4.74 12.24
C ALA A 79 -26.68 -6.02 11.61
N THR A 80 -27.99 -6.06 11.35
CA THR A 80 -28.57 -7.12 10.50
C THR A 80 -28.16 -6.92 9.03
N ARG A 81 -28.23 -5.68 8.53
CA ARG A 81 -27.84 -5.30 7.16
C ARG A 81 -26.84 -4.16 7.20
N GLY A 82 -25.67 -4.35 6.58
CA GLY A 82 -24.65 -3.30 6.50
C GLY A 82 -23.92 -3.14 7.82
N GLY A 83 -22.95 -4.00 8.11
CA GLY A 83 -22.26 -4.01 9.40
C GLY A 83 -21.59 -2.67 9.70
N ALA A 84 -21.05 -1.99 8.70
CA ALA A 84 -20.66 -0.59 8.79
C ALA A 84 -21.72 0.34 8.22
N ILE A 85 -22.15 0.11 6.97
CA ILE A 85 -22.98 1.05 6.23
C ILE A 85 -24.20 0.35 5.63
N TYR A 86 -25.38 0.91 5.85
CA TYR A 86 -26.56 0.64 5.03
C TYR A 86 -26.74 1.78 4.04
N ASN A 87 -26.78 1.46 2.74
CA ASN A 87 -26.95 2.42 1.66
C ASN A 87 -28.31 2.17 0.96
N ALA A 88 -29.24 3.07 1.20
CA ALA A 88 -30.64 2.99 0.81
C ALA A 88 -30.91 3.72 -0.51
N GLY A 89 -32.01 3.37 -1.15
CA GLY A 89 -32.56 4.06 -2.31
C GLY A 89 -32.38 3.29 -3.61
N ASN A 90 -33.37 3.43 -4.49
CA ASN A 90 -33.35 2.87 -5.84
C ASN A 90 -33.60 3.99 -6.86
N LEU A 91 -32.77 4.03 -7.90
CA LEU A 91 -32.98 4.86 -9.08
C LEU A 91 -34.21 4.33 -9.84
N SER A 92 -35.18 5.19 -10.07
CA SER A 92 -36.32 4.90 -10.94
C SER A 92 -36.73 6.16 -11.71
N ASN A 93 -37.63 6.01 -12.69
CA ASN A 93 -38.14 7.16 -13.46
C ASN A 93 -38.95 8.15 -12.61
N THR A 94 -39.35 7.74 -11.40
CA THR A 94 -40.17 8.54 -10.49
C THR A 94 -39.47 8.88 -9.19
N THR A 95 -38.35 8.24 -8.85
CA THR A 95 -37.55 8.52 -7.65
C THR A 95 -36.16 8.95 -8.10
N ASN A 96 -35.82 10.20 -7.81
CA ASN A 96 -34.59 10.80 -8.30
C ASN A 96 -33.39 10.61 -7.38
N THR A 97 -33.55 9.92 -6.25
CA THR A 97 -32.47 9.74 -5.27
C THR A 97 -32.21 8.28 -4.95
N ALA A 98 -30.94 7.94 -5.00
CA ALA A 98 -30.40 6.73 -4.42
C ALA A 98 -29.09 7.10 -3.73
N GLY A 99 -28.87 6.52 -2.55
CA GLY A 99 -27.65 6.73 -1.81
C GLY A 99 -26.42 6.27 -2.60
N THR A 100 -25.36 7.05 -2.54
CA THR A 100 -24.05 6.67 -3.11
C THR A 100 -23.00 6.67 -2.02
N VAL A 101 -22.08 5.72 -2.07
CA VAL A 101 -21.00 5.60 -1.07
C VAL A 101 -19.65 5.58 -1.75
N SER A 102 -18.77 6.53 -1.40
CA SER A 102 -17.37 6.52 -1.81
C SER A 102 -16.46 6.37 -0.59
N LEU A 103 -15.64 5.33 -0.56
CA LEU A 103 -14.65 5.08 0.49
C LEU A 103 -13.26 5.17 -0.11
N VAL A 104 -12.48 6.18 0.31
CA VAL A 104 -11.11 6.42 -0.19
C VAL A 104 -10.12 6.35 0.96
N ASN A 105 -9.10 5.51 0.85
CA ASN A 105 -8.04 5.43 1.86
C ASN A 105 -8.61 5.16 3.27
N ASN A 106 -9.35 4.07 3.46
CA ASN A 106 -9.93 3.72 4.76
C ASN A 106 -9.45 2.36 5.27
N LEU A 107 -9.39 2.22 6.60
CA LEU A 107 -9.30 0.93 7.26
C LEU A 107 -10.71 0.49 7.64
N ILE A 108 -11.18 -0.61 7.07
CA ILE A 108 -12.50 -1.17 7.31
C ILE A 108 -12.33 -2.53 7.97
N GLN A 109 -12.60 -2.59 9.27
CA GLN A 109 -12.18 -3.74 10.09
C GLN A 109 -13.20 -4.19 11.13
N ASN A 110 -13.32 -5.50 11.33
CA ASN A 110 -14.16 -6.12 12.35
C ASN A 110 -15.64 -5.72 12.28
N ASN A 111 -16.14 -5.37 11.09
CA ASN A 111 -17.56 -5.11 10.89
C ASN A 111 -18.29 -6.44 10.65
N LYS A 112 -19.50 -6.55 11.19
CA LYS A 112 -20.28 -7.79 11.17
C LYS A 112 -21.73 -7.53 10.84
N ALA A 113 -22.27 -8.32 9.91
CA ALA A 113 -23.71 -8.33 9.66
C ALA A 113 -24.23 -9.67 9.13
N ALA A 114 -25.54 -9.85 9.17
CA ALA A 114 -26.17 -10.98 8.50
C ALA A 114 -26.05 -10.86 6.98
N GLN A 115 -26.22 -9.65 6.44
CA GLN A 115 -26.03 -9.35 5.02
C GLN A 115 -25.23 -8.06 4.86
N GLY A 116 -24.25 -8.03 3.95
CA GLY A 116 -23.39 -6.85 3.80
C GLY A 116 -22.54 -6.61 5.04
N GLY A 117 -21.61 -7.51 5.34
CA GLY A 117 -20.77 -7.43 6.56
C GLY A 117 -20.03 -6.09 6.72
N ILE A 118 -19.73 -5.41 5.60
CA ILE A 118 -19.29 -4.02 5.57
C ILE A 118 -20.43 -3.12 5.12
N LEU A 119 -20.93 -3.35 3.90
CA LEU A 119 -21.87 -2.47 3.23
C LEU A 119 -23.01 -3.31 2.65
N TYR A 120 -24.23 -2.93 3.01
CA TYR A 120 -25.43 -3.38 2.33
C TYR A 120 -25.95 -2.23 1.47
N SER A 121 -26.07 -2.44 0.17
CA SER A 121 -26.55 -1.46 -0.78
C SER A 121 -27.81 -1.98 -1.48
N GLU A 122 -28.84 -1.15 -1.56
CA GLU A 122 -30.03 -1.49 -2.33
C GLU A 122 -29.73 -1.55 -3.84
N MET A 123 -28.84 -0.68 -4.31
CA MET A 123 -28.29 -0.65 -5.68
C MET A 123 -26.76 -0.68 -5.67
N PRO A 124 -26.05 -1.07 -6.76
CA PRO A 124 -24.59 -1.17 -6.78
C PRO A 124 -23.89 0.19 -6.84
N LEU A 125 -24.35 1.19 -6.10
CA LEU A 125 -23.89 2.57 -6.11
C LEU A 125 -22.82 2.82 -5.03
N TYR A 126 -21.70 2.11 -5.14
CA TYR A 126 -20.57 2.31 -4.26
C TYR A 126 -19.23 2.25 -4.99
N PHE A 127 -18.25 2.99 -4.52
CA PHE A 127 -16.87 2.93 -4.99
C PHE A 127 -15.88 2.93 -3.84
N ILE A 128 -15.02 1.91 -3.78
CA ILE A 128 -14.00 1.75 -2.75
C ILE A 128 -12.64 1.80 -3.41
N THR A 129 -11.74 2.65 -2.90
CA THR A 129 -10.37 2.70 -3.40
C THR A 129 -9.35 2.95 -2.31
N GLN A 130 -8.11 2.52 -2.55
CA GLN A 130 -6.97 2.78 -1.66
C GLN A 130 -7.18 2.26 -0.23
N SER A 131 -8.06 1.28 -0.02
CA SER A 131 -8.52 0.90 1.32
C SER A 131 -7.99 -0.47 1.73
N VAL A 132 -7.97 -0.72 3.05
CA VAL A 132 -7.70 -2.03 3.64
C VAL A 132 -8.99 -2.58 4.25
N LEU A 133 -9.34 -3.79 3.84
CA LEU A 133 -10.56 -4.47 4.27
C LEU A 133 -10.18 -5.79 4.93
N ARG A 134 -10.30 -5.85 6.26
CA ARG A 134 -9.83 -7.00 7.02
C ARG A 134 -10.73 -7.41 8.16
N ASP A 135 -10.74 -8.71 8.45
CA ASP A 135 -11.42 -9.27 9.62
C ASP A 135 -12.93 -8.98 9.69
N ASN A 136 -13.59 -8.66 8.57
CA ASN A 136 -15.03 -8.44 8.55
C ASN A 136 -15.75 -9.77 8.34
N GLU A 137 -17.01 -9.86 8.79
CA GLU A 137 -17.77 -11.10 8.83
C GLU A 137 -19.19 -10.93 8.28
N VAL A 138 -19.61 -11.89 7.46
CA VAL A 138 -21.01 -12.10 7.11
C VAL A 138 -21.51 -13.39 7.75
N THR A 139 -22.69 -13.38 8.37
CA THR A 139 -23.19 -14.58 9.06
C THR A 139 -24.17 -15.42 8.25
N ILE A 140 -24.81 -14.86 7.22
CA ILE A 140 -25.62 -15.64 6.28
C ILE A 140 -24.72 -16.20 5.18
N ALA A 141 -24.80 -17.51 4.98
CA ALA A 141 -24.06 -18.20 3.93
C ALA A 141 -24.35 -17.62 2.54
N ASP A 142 -23.32 -17.60 1.68
CA ASP A 142 -23.37 -17.13 0.29
C ASP A 142 -23.80 -15.66 0.12
N ASN A 143 -23.77 -14.88 1.19
CA ASN A 143 -23.87 -13.42 1.13
C ASN A 143 -22.48 -12.78 0.98
N ALA A 144 -22.38 -11.45 0.95
CA ALA A 144 -21.15 -10.72 0.67
C ALA A 144 -20.87 -9.60 1.67
N LEU A 145 -19.61 -9.17 1.80
CA LEU A 145 -19.24 -8.01 2.61
C LEU A 145 -19.77 -6.71 2.00
N PHE A 146 -19.59 -6.54 0.69
CA PHE A 146 -20.30 -5.54 -0.11
C PHE A 146 -21.42 -6.24 -0.85
N TYR A 147 -22.61 -6.15 -0.28
CA TYR A 147 -23.78 -6.80 -0.83
C TYR A 147 -24.67 -5.79 -1.56
N THR A 148 -24.94 -6.06 -2.83
CA THR A 148 -25.94 -5.35 -3.63
C THR A 148 -27.21 -6.18 -3.74
N GLN A 149 -28.35 -5.62 -3.32
CA GLN A 149 -29.66 -6.26 -3.40
C GLN A 149 -30.21 -6.30 -4.84
N THR A 150 -30.38 -5.13 -5.45
CA THR A 150 -31.06 -4.97 -6.74
C THR A 150 -30.04 -4.83 -7.86
N LYS A 151 -30.24 -5.56 -8.97
CA LYS A 151 -29.45 -5.40 -10.21
C LYS A 151 -29.97 -4.18 -10.99
N PHE A 152 -29.12 -3.53 -11.78
CA PHE A 152 -29.63 -2.61 -12.80
C PHE A 152 -30.54 -3.35 -13.79
N SER A 153 -31.65 -2.73 -14.16
CA SER A 153 -32.66 -3.31 -15.05
C SER A 153 -32.52 -2.90 -16.51
N ASP A 154 -31.64 -1.95 -16.83
CA ASP A 154 -31.54 -1.34 -18.15
C ASP A 154 -30.13 -1.41 -18.77
N GLU A 155 -30.04 -0.97 -20.03
CA GLU A 155 -28.82 -0.95 -20.83
C GLU A 155 -27.86 0.21 -20.48
N SER A 156 -28.30 1.20 -19.68
CA SER A 156 -27.46 2.35 -19.27
C SER A 156 -26.29 1.93 -18.36
N THR A 157 -26.37 0.71 -17.83
CA THR A 157 -25.36 0.02 -17.02
C THR A 157 -23.95 0.05 -17.62
N GLY A 158 -23.81 0.03 -18.95
CA GLY A 158 -22.50 0.13 -19.62
C GLY A 158 -21.76 1.45 -19.38
N GLY A 159 -22.50 2.54 -19.12
CA GLY A 159 -21.92 3.85 -18.81
C GLY A 159 -21.20 3.89 -17.46
N TYR A 160 -21.72 3.18 -16.45
CA TYR A 160 -21.08 3.06 -15.14
C TYR A 160 -19.76 2.30 -15.20
N LEU A 161 -19.70 1.24 -16.01
CA LEU A 161 -18.48 0.49 -16.24
C LEU A 161 -17.42 1.36 -16.94
N THR A 162 -17.83 2.07 -17.99
CA THR A 162 -16.93 2.93 -18.78
C THR A 162 -16.40 4.10 -17.95
N SER A 163 -17.25 4.71 -17.13
CA SER A 163 -16.85 5.79 -16.21
C SER A 163 -16.13 5.30 -14.95
N ARG A 164 -16.13 3.98 -14.70
CA ARG A 164 -15.54 3.36 -13.50
C ARG A 164 -16.06 4.00 -12.22
N ALA A 165 -17.36 4.26 -12.18
CA ALA A 165 -18.00 4.98 -11.09
C ALA A 165 -18.39 4.09 -9.91
N ILE A 166 -18.47 2.77 -10.11
CA ILE A 166 -18.89 1.81 -9.09
C ILE A 166 -18.01 0.56 -9.11
N GLY A 167 -17.56 0.10 -7.94
CA GLY A 167 -16.61 -1.00 -7.86
C GLY A 167 -15.59 -0.88 -6.74
N ILE A 168 -14.49 -1.62 -6.89
CA ILE A 168 -13.39 -1.66 -5.93
C ILE A 168 -12.07 -1.53 -6.68
N SER A 169 -11.18 -0.64 -6.25
CA SER A 169 -9.83 -0.55 -6.81
C SER A 169 -8.74 -0.35 -5.77
N ASN A 170 -7.47 -0.62 -6.14
CA ASN A 170 -6.29 -0.28 -5.32
C ASN A 170 -6.40 -0.68 -3.85
N SER A 171 -6.99 -1.83 -3.54
CA SER A 171 -7.35 -2.16 -2.16
C SER A 171 -6.84 -3.55 -1.78
N THR A 172 -6.39 -3.67 -0.53
CA THR A 172 -5.97 -4.94 0.07
C THR A 172 -7.13 -5.53 0.88
N ILE A 173 -7.45 -6.80 0.62
CA ILE A 173 -8.63 -7.48 1.15
C ILE A 173 -8.24 -8.86 1.65
N PHE A 174 -8.26 -9.07 2.98
CA PHE A 174 -7.80 -10.33 3.58
C PHE A 174 -8.46 -10.65 4.93
N HIS A 175 -8.40 -11.92 5.35
CA HIS A 175 -8.95 -12.42 6.62
C HIS A 175 -10.45 -12.20 6.85
N ASN A 176 -11.20 -11.88 5.79
CA ASN A 176 -12.65 -11.74 5.88
C ASN A 176 -13.36 -13.12 5.86
N LYS A 177 -14.47 -13.24 6.59
CA LYS A 177 -15.10 -14.53 6.94
C LYS A 177 -16.58 -14.62 6.54
N GLY A 178 -17.03 -15.85 6.29
CA GLY A 178 -18.44 -16.25 6.21
C GLY A 178 -19.13 -15.98 4.87
N GLY A 179 -18.53 -15.18 3.98
CA GLY A 179 -19.13 -14.82 2.70
C GLY A 179 -18.12 -14.32 1.67
N PHE A 180 -18.65 -13.94 0.52
CA PHE A 180 -17.88 -13.31 -0.55
C PHE A 180 -17.45 -11.89 -0.17
N ILE A 181 -16.43 -11.37 -0.82
CA ILE A 181 -16.08 -9.95 -0.72
C ILE A 181 -17.16 -9.08 -1.35
N ALA A 182 -17.58 -9.41 -2.58
CA ALA A 182 -18.62 -8.67 -3.28
C ALA A 182 -19.42 -9.59 -4.21
N ASN A 183 -20.71 -9.28 -4.38
CA ASN A 183 -21.51 -9.80 -5.49
C ASN A 183 -21.43 -8.82 -6.68
N VAL A 184 -20.50 -9.09 -7.59
CA VAL A 184 -20.21 -8.25 -8.76
C VAL A 184 -21.40 -8.26 -9.71
N ARG A 185 -22.02 -7.10 -9.90
CA ARG A 185 -23.15 -6.87 -10.81
C ARG A 185 -22.67 -6.20 -12.09
N ASP A 186 -23.52 -6.20 -13.12
CA ASP A 186 -23.35 -5.32 -14.27
C ASP A 186 -23.17 -3.85 -13.80
N GLY A 187 -22.29 -3.12 -14.48
CA GLY A 187 -21.87 -1.75 -14.20
C GLY A 187 -20.62 -1.66 -13.32
N MET A 188 -20.26 -2.74 -12.63
CA MET A 188 -19.15 -2.73 -11.66
C MET A 188 -17.81 -3.12 -12.28
N PHE A 189 -16.75 -2.49 -11.78
CA PHE A 189 -15.38 -2.92 -12.04
C PHE A 189 -14.65 -3.32 -10.76
N VAL A 190 -13.67 -4.19 -10.90
CA VAL A 190 -12.70 -4.53 -9.86
C VAL A 190 -11.32 -4.42 -10.48
N ASN A 191 -10.43 -3.60 -9.93
CA ASN A 191 -9.14 -3.35 -10.57
C ASN A 191 -7.99 -3.11 -9.59
N ASN A 192 -6.81 -3.69 -9.87
CA ASN A 192 -5.63 -3.50 -9.03
C ASN A 192 -5.92 -3.78 -7.54
N ILE A 193 -6.56 -4.91 -7.22
CA ILE A 193 -6.79 -5.32 -5.83
C ILE A 193 -5.96 -6.55 -5.46
N THR A 194 -5.57 -6.64 -4.19
CA THR A 194 -4.97 -7.86 -3.62
C THR A 194 -6.00 -8.50 -2.71
N MET A 195 -6.62 -9.59 -3.17
CA MET A 195 -7.68 -10.31 -2.45
C MET A 195 -7.24 -11.75 -2.14
N ILE A 196 -6.78 -11.96 -0.91
CA ILE A 196 -6.13 -13.20 -0.50
C ILE A 196 -6.56 -13.59 0.91
N LYS A 197 -6.48 -14.88 1.27
CA LYS A 197 -6.71 -15.35 2.65
C LYS A 197 -8.10 -14.98 3.21
N ASN A 198 -9.10 -14.85 2.34
CA ASN A 198 -10.51 -14.71 2.75
C ASN A 198 -11.20 -16.08 2.66
N ASP A 199 -12.35 -16.18 3.31
CA ASP A 199 -13.22 -17.34 3.15
C ASP A 199 -13.68 -17.47 1.68
N LYS A 200 -14.27 -16.43 1.11
CA LYS A 200 -14.64 -16.39 -0.32
C LYS A 200 -14.24 -15.08 -0.97
N GLY A 201 -13.85 -15.14 -2.24
CA GLY A 201 -13.50 -14.01 -3.07
C GLY A 201 -14.72 -13.36 -3.72
N LEU A 202 -14.86 -13.43 -5.04
CA LEU A 202 -15.93 -12.75 -5.77
C LEU A 202 -17.09 -13.68 -6.13
N PHE A 203 -18.33 -13.20 -5.97
CA PHE A 203 -19.50 -13.81 -6.60
C PHE A 203 -19.87 -13.01 -7.85
N LEU A 204 -19.75 -13.60 -9.03
CA LEU A 204 -20.00 -12.92 -10.30
C LEU A 204 -21.45 -13.14 -10.76
N ASP A 205 -22.17 -12.05 -10.99
CA ASP A 205 -23.55 -12.09 -11.47
C ASP A 205 -23.85 -10.88 -12.36
N ALA A 206 -23.18 -10.85 -13.52
CA ALA A 206 -23.28 -9.82 -14.55
C ALA A 206 -23.84 -10.39 -15.87
N PRO A 207 -25.16 -10.67 -15.97
CA PRO A 207 -25.77 -11.29 -17.14
C PRO A 207 -25.71 -10.48 -18.44
N GLN A 208 -25.52 -9.15 -18.36
CA GLN A 208 -25.33 -8.31 -19.54
C GLN A 208 -23.86 -8.31 -20.03
N GLY A 209 -22.93 -8.87 -19.25
CA GLY A 209 -21.50 -8.85 -19.58
C GLY A 209 -20.84 -7.50 -19.32
N ASN A 210 -21.52 -6.61 -18.59
CA ASN A 210 -21.07 -5.26 -18.30
C ASN A 210 -20.35 -5.19 -16.94
N ALA A 211 -19.52 -6.17 -16.61
CA ALA A 211 -18.68 -6.13 -15.42
C ALA A 211 -17.27 -6.62 -15.74
N SER A 212 -16.26 -5.99 -15.13
CA SER A 212 -14.86 -6.35 -15.38
C SER A 212 -14.07 -6.56 -14.09
N VAL A 213 -13.13 -7.50 -14.14
CA VAL A 213 -12.13 -7.73 -13.10
C VAL A 213 -10.76 -7.73 -13.77
N SER A 214 -9.85 -6.84 -13.36
CA SER A 214 -8.56 -6.65 -14.03
C SER A 214 -7.39 -6.33 -13.11
N ASN A 215 -6.18 -6.60 -13.57
CA ASN A 215 -4.91 -6.22 -12.94
C ASN A 215 -4.79 -6.59 -11.45
N SER A 216 -5.44 -7.67 -11.02
CA SER A 216 -5.62 -8.03 -9.60
C SER A 216 -4.99 -9.38 -9.25
N ILE A 217 -4.74 -9.57 -7.95
CA ILE A 217 -4.33 -10.85 -7.36
C ILE A 217 -5.55 -11.44 -6.64
N LEU A 218 -6.10 -12.54 -7.15
CA LEU A 218 -7.35 -13.15 -6.68
C LEU A 218 -7.15 -14.64 -6.36
N VAL A 219 -6.20 -14.93 -5.47
CA VAL A 219 -5.75 -16.29 -5.17
C VAL A 219 -5.62 -16.51 -3.67
N GLY A 220 -5.58 -17.76 -3.23
CA GLY A 220 -5.35 -18.10 -1.83
C GLY A 220 -6.53 -17.81 -0.89
N ASN A 221 -7.73 -17.63 -1.42
CA ASN A 221 -8.99 -17.70 -0.66
C ASN A 221 -9.50 -19.15 -0.63
N THR A 222 -10.42 -19.51 0.28
CA THR A 222 -11.02 -20.87 0.27
C THR A 222 -11.76 -21.11 -1.05
N ILE A 223 -12.47 -20.10 -1.55
CA ILE A 223 -13.05 -20.04 -2.91
C ILE A 223 -12.68 -18.69 -3.52
N ASN A 224 -12.02 -18.64 -4.67
CA ASN A 224 -11.61 -17.35 -5.26
C ASN A 224 -12.72 -16.69 -6.08
N CYS A 225 -13.43 -17.46 -6.91
CA CYS A 225 -14.61 -16.98 -7.63
C CYS A 225 -15.71 -18.03 -7.65
N GLN A 226 -16.95 -17.55 -7.59
CA GLN A 226 -18.15 -18.32 -7.89
C GLN A 226 -19.04 -17.50 -8.82
N VAL A 227 -19.84 -18.14 -9.66
CA VAL A 227 -20.65 -17.46 -10.68
C VAL A 227 -22.12 -17.83 -10.59
N SER A 228 -22.98 -16.90 -10.98
CA SER A 228 -24.37 -17.21 -11.29
C SER A 228 -24.47 -17.95 -12.63
N THR A 229 -25.61 -18.62 -12.88
CA THR A 229 -25.83 -19.39 -14.10
C THR A 229 -25.89 -18.54 -15.37
N THR A 230 -26.15 -17.25 -15.23
CA THR A 230 -26.28 -16.30 -16.34
C THR A 230 -25.08 -15.36 -16.47
N ASP A 231 -24.08 -15.48 -15.61
CA ASP A 231 -22.95 -14.56 -15.54
C ASP A 231 -22.13 -14.49 -16.83
N LYS A 232 -21.75 -13.28 -17.21
CA LYS A 232 -20.89 -12.97 -18.36
C LYS A 232 -19.79 -11.97 -18.01
N ALA A 233 -19.46 -11.78 -16.73
CA ALA A 233 -18.38 -10.89 -16.30
C ALA A 233 -17.05 -11.23 -17.01
N ILE A 234 -16.26 -10.20 -17.33
CA ILE A 234 -14.97 -10.35 -18.01
C ILE A 234 -13.85 -10.31 -16.97
N ILE A 235 -13.10 -11.41 -16.81
CA ILE A 235 -11.95 -11.49 -15.91
C ILE A 235 -10.68 -11.62 -16.75
N GLN A 236 -9.79 -10.64 -16.69
CA GLN A 236 -8.64 -10.55 -17.60
C GLN A 236 -7.43 -9.87 -16.96
N SER A 237 -6.22 -10.22 -17.40
CA SER A 237 -4.97 -9.65 -16.87
C SER A 237 -4.84 -9.75 -15.34
N ASN A 238 -5.25 -10.87 -14.73
CA ASN A 238 -5.14 -11.11 -13.29
C ASN A 238 -4.24 -12.30 -12.98
N LEU A 239 -3.79 -12.42 -11.73
CA LEU A 239 -3.30 -13.67 -11.17
C LEU A 239 -4.47 -14.39 -10.50
N VAL A 240 -4.83 -15.57 -11.02
CA VAL A 240 -6.08 -16.27 -10.67
C VAL A 240 -5.92 -17.78 -10.64
N THR A 241 -6.88 -18.44 -10.02
CA THR A 241 -7.14 -19.88 -10.19
C THR A 241 -8.14 -20.16 -11.32
N ALA A 242 -8.33 -21.43 -11.68
CA ALA A 242 -9.11 -21.83 -12.86
C ALA A 242 -10.58 -21.36 -12.81
N GLU A 243 -11.20 -21.36 -11.64
CA GLU A 243 -12.60 -20.93 -11.45
C GLU A 243 -12.83 -19.44 -11.74
N CYS A 244 -11.79 -18.62 -11.55
CA CYS A 244 -11.82 -17.19 -11.86
C CYS A 244 -11.41 -16.90 -13.31
N ASN A 245 -10.81 -17.84 -14.05
CA ASN A 245 -10.35 -17.60 -15.42
C ASN A 245 -11.52 -17.65 -16.42
N ARG A 246 -12.26 -16.54 -16.55
CA ARG A 246 -13.52 -16.49 -17.29
C ARG A 246 -13.57 -15.33 -18.27
N ASN A 247 -14.01 -15.62 -19.48
CA ASN A 247 -14.28 -14.63 -20.54
C ASN A 247 -13.09 -13.71 -20.87
N ALA A 248 -11.86 -14.12 -20.54
CA ALA A 248 -10.65 -13.40 -20.90
C ALA A 248 -10.45 -13.46 -22.42
N THR A 249 -10.03 -12.35 -23.03
CA THR A 249 -9.59 -12.38 -24.43
C THR A 249 -8.19 -12.97 -24.53
N SER A 250 -7.82 -13.51 -25.70
CA SER A 250 -6.46 -14.00 -25.96
C SER A 250 -5.38 -12.91 -25.85
N LYS A 251 -5.78 -11.64 -25.95
CA LYS A 251 -4.89 -10.48 -25.82
C LYS A 251 -4.60 -10.12 -24.36
N LEU A 252 -5.56 -10.37 -23.47
CA LEU A 252 -5.51 -10.05 -22.05
C LEU A 252 -5.73 -11.32 -21.20
N PRO A 253 -4.92 -12.38 -21.40
CA PRO A 253 -5.08 -13.61 -20.66
C PRO A 253 -4.80 -13.36 -19.17
N ASN A 254 -5.50 -14.12 -18.31
CA ASN A 254 -5.07 -14.24 -16.93
C ASN A 254 -3.82 -15.11 -16.83
N ILE A 255 -3.06 -14.88 -15.77
CA ILE A 255 -1.98 -15.74 -15.31
C ILE A 255 -2.59 -16.76 -14.35
N LEU A 256 -2.47 -18.04 -14.67
CA LEU A 256 -2.92 -19.10 -13.77
C LEU A 256 -1.89 -19.31 -12.66
N TYR A 257 -2.37 -19.26 -11.42
CA TYR A 257 -1.55 -19.44 -10.24
C TYR A 257 -0.96 -20.85 -10.18
N PRO A 258 0.38 -21.02 -10.18
CA PRO A 258 0.98 -22.33 -10.18
C PRO A 258 0.76 -23.07 -8.85
N ALA A 259 0.51 -24.38 -8.90
CA ALA A 259 0.20 -25.20 -7.72
C ALA A 259 1.32 -25.23 -6.66
N ASN A 260 2.58 -25.08 -7.08
CA ASN A 260 3.76 -25.10 -6.19
C ASN A 260 4.24 -23.71 -5.80
N GLU A 261 3.56 -22.65 -6.26
CA GLU A 261 3.94 -21.29 -5.92
C GLU A 261 3.49 -20.98 -4.49
N LYS A 262 4.35 -20.31 -3.71
CA LYS A 262 3.97 -19.84 -2.37
C LYS A 262 3.51 -18.40 -2.47
N LEU A 263 2.35 -18.07 -1.93
CA LEU A 263 1.79 -16.72 -2.06
C LEU A 263 2.50 -15.70 -1.16
N ILE A 264 2.72 -16.06 0.11
CA ILE A 264 3.30 -15.18 1.12
C ILE A 264 4.60 -15.79 1.63
N ALA A 265 5.64 -14.97 1.78
CA ALA A 265 6.93 -15.37 2.33
C ALA A 265 6.82 -15.73 3.82
N GLY A 266 7.55 -16.77 4.26
CA GLY A 266 7.46 -17.25 5.64
C GLY A 266 6.15 -17.99 5.96
N ASP A 267 5.90 -18.25 7.24
CA ASP A 267 4.78 -19.12 7.67
C ASP A 267 3.59 -18.35 8.25
N SER A 268 3.74 -17.03 8.41
CA SER A 268 2.70 -16.10 8.83
C SER A 268 2.29 -15.22 7.65
N ASP A 269 1.00 -14.90 7.55
CA ASP A 269 0.49 -13.93 6.59
C ASP A 269 0.51 -12.48 7.11
N GLU A 270 0.92 -12.27 8.36
CA GLU A 270 1.22 -10.95 8.95
C GLU A 270 2.60 -10.92 9.61
N GLY A 271 3.25 -9.74 9.59
CA GLY A 271 4.49 -9.48 10.30
C GLY A 271 5.68 -9.11 9.40
N THR A 272 6.89 -9.34 9.92
CA THR A 272 8.13 -8.98 9.21
C THR A 272 8.38 -9.89 8.02
N CYS A 273 8.78 -9.31 6.90
CA CYS A 273 9.13 -10.06 5.71
C CYS A 273 10.42 -10.85 5.89
N ASP A 274 10.34 -12.18 5.76
CA ASP A 274 11.53 -13.02 5.59
C ASP A 274 12.06 -12.88 4.16
N ILE A 275 12.98 -11.95 3.99
CA ILE A 275 13.66 -11.68 2.72
C ILE A 275 14.61 -12.79 2.30
N THR A 276 14.99 -13.71 3.20
CA THR A 276 15.81 -14.89 2.84
C THR A 276 14.99 -16.02 2.23
N SER A 277 13.67 -16.00 2.40
CA SER A 277 12.76 -16.98 1.82
C SER A 277 12.86 -16.97 0.29
N GLN A 278 13.19 -18.12 -0.29
CA GLN A 278 13.31 -18.29 -1.75
C GLN A 278 11.96 -18.32 -2.48
N THR A 279 10.86 -18.45 -1.73
CA THR A 279 9.49 -18.49 -2.25
C THR A 279 8.62 -17.45 -1.56
N GLY A 280 7.43 -17.18 -2.09
CA GLY A 280 6.53 -16.17 -1.55
C GLY A 280 6.49 -14.94 -2.44
N LEU A 281 5.47 -14.80 -3.28
CA LEU A 281 5.27 -13.66 -4.17
C LEU A 281 5.12 -12.33 -3.43
N LEU A 282 4.58 -12.37 -2.21
CA LEU A 282 4.31 -11.22 -1.36
C LEU A 282 5.04 -11.35 -0.03
N CYS A 283 5.47 -10.24 0.55
CA CYS A 283 5.76 -10.17 1.98
C CYS A 283 4.48 -10.31 2.79
N PRO A 284 4.53 -10.82 4.04
CA PRO A 284 3.41 -10.75 4.98
C PRO A 284 2.87 -9.33 5.12
N TYR A 285 1.58 -9.22 5.47
CA TYR A 285 0.95 -7.94 5.72
C TYR A 285 1.65 -7.23 6.88
N ASN A 286 2.03 -5.97 6.65
CA ASN A 286 2.62 -5.14 7.68
C ASN A 286 2.18 -3.69 7.52
N THR A 287 1.98 -3.00 8.65
CA THR A 287 1.75 -1.56 8.68
C THR A 287 3.06 -0.87 9.05
N PRO A 288 3.74 -0.19 8.13
CA PRO A 288 4.93 0.61 8.47
C PRO A 288 4.61 1.66 9.52
N LYS A 289 5.61 2.00 10.36
CA LYS A 289 5.46 2.93 11.49
C LYS A 289 4.83 4.27 11.10
N ASP A 290 5.21 4.79 9.94
CA ASP A 290 4.79 6.11 9.44
C ASP A 290 3.71 6.00 8.37
N SER A 291 2.86 4.96 8.44
CA SER A 291 1.78 4.73 7.48
C SER A 291 0.46 4.45 8.16
N PHE A 292 -0.62 5.03 7.61
CA PHE A 292 -1.97 4.80 8.10
C PHE A 292 -2.48 3.38 7.80
N LEU A 293 -2.22 2.87 6.59
CA LEU A 293 -2.66 1.55 6.14
C LEU A 293 -1.47 0.63 5.86
N GLY A 294 -1.54 -0.60 6.34
CA GLY A 294 -0.59 -1.64 5.96
C GLY A 294 -0.90 -2.25 4.59
N PHE A 295 0.04 -3.05 4.10
CA PHE A 295 -0.06 -3.67 2.77
C PHE A 295 0.80 -4.93 2.67
N PHE A 296 0.51 -5.75 1.65
CA PHE A 296 1.38 -6.83 1.19
C PHE A 296 2.37 -6.28 0.16
N ARG A 297 3.66 -6.20 0.48
CA ARG A 297 4.69 -5.73 -0.45
C ARG A 297 5.01 -6.81 -1.50
N PRO A 298 4.98 -6.52 -2.81
CA PRO A 298 5.46 -7.45 -3.84
C PRO A 298 6.95 -7.81 -3.66
N ARG A 299 7.34 -9.03 -4.07
CA ARG A 299 8.72 -9.51 -3.99
C ARG A 299 9.27 -9.90 -5.35
N LEU A 300 10.57 -9.66 -5.53
CA LEU A 300 11.36 -10.20 -6.64
C LEU A 300 12.23 -11.35 -6.16
N LEU A 301 11.77 -12.58 -6.42
CA LEU A 301 12.43 -13.80 -5.96
C LEU A 301 13.82 -13.97 -6.58
N GLU A 302 14.79 -14.45 -5.81
CA GLU A 302 16.17 -14.63 -6.30
C GLU A 302 16.32 -15.72 -7.37
N SER A 303 15.33 -16.60 -7.51
CA SER A 303 15.24 -17.62 -8.56
C SER A 303 14.98 -17.02 -9.94
N TYR A 304 14.40 -15.82 -10.01
CA TYR A 304 14.13 -15.12 -11.26
C TYR A 304 15.42 -14.69 -11.95
N GLN A 305 15.52 -14.97 -13.24
CA GLN A 305 16.63 -14.59 -14.11
C GLN A 305 16.38 -13.23 -14.77
N SER A 306 15.12 -12.83 -14.91
CA SER A 306 14.70 -11.53 -15.42
C SER A 306 13.40 -11.05 -14.77
N LEU A 307 13.07 -9.77 -14.96
CA LEU A 307 11.78 -9.21 -14.49
C LEU A 307 10.57 -9.93 -15.10
N SER A 308 10.68 -10.47 -16.32
CA SER A 308 9.57 -11.17 -16.97
C SER A 308 9.19 -12.48 -16.28
N ASP A 309 10.06 -13.03 -15.44
CA ASP A 309 9.79 -14.27 -14.69
C ASP A 309 8.85 -14.05 -13.51
N SER A 310 8.69 -12.80 -13.06
CA SER A 310 7.72 -12.46 -12.02
C SER A 310 6.31 -12.83 -12.46
N LEU A 311 5.45 -13.23 -11.53
CA LEU A 311 4.03 -13.47 -11.80
C LEU A 311 3.17 -12.22 -11.60
N ILE A 312 3.68 -11.21 -10.89
CA ILE A 312 2.90 -10.06 -10.45
C ILE A 312 3.52 -8.71 -10.81
N ILE A 313 4.84 -8.64 -11.04
CA ILE A 313 5.52 -7.38 -11.36
C ILE A 313 5.54 -7.15 -12.87
N ASN A 314 5.17 -5.93 -13.30
CA ASN A 314 5.04 -5.51 -14.69
C ASN A 314 4.14 -6.45 -15.52
N LYS A 315 2.95 -6.74 -15.01
CA LYS A 315 2.02 -7.71 -15.62
C LYS A 315 0.66 -7.13 -15.98
N GLY A 316 0.34 -5.90 -15.56
CA GLY A 316 -0.75 -5.13 -16.15
C GLY A 316 -0.46 -4.89 -17.63
N ARG A 317 -1.48 -4.96 -18.49
CA ARG A 317 -1.28 -4.96 -19.95
C ARG A 317 -2.04 -3.82 -20.63
N LEU A 318 -1.30 -2.94 -21.30
CA LEU A 318 -1.65 -2.28 -22.58
C LEU A 318 -0.44 -2.41 -23.55
N TYR A 319 -0.58 -2.12 -24.85
CA TYR A 319 0.48 -2.34 -25.85
C TYR A 319 1.35 -1.08 -26.08
N SER A 320 2.59 -1.28 -26.56
CA SER A 320 3.63 -0.28 -26.92
C SER A 320 3.21 0.82 -27.89
N ASP A 321 2.02 0.72 -28.48
CA ASP A 321 1.43 1.74 -29.34
C ASP A 321 0.50 2.71 -28.58
N GLY A 322 0.42 2.59 -27.25
CA GLY A 322 -0.46 3.41 -26.39
C GLY A 322 -1.94 3.07 -26.55
N SER A 323 -2.29 2.00 -27.27
CA SER A 323 -3.67 1.56 -27.40
C SER A 323 -4.09 0.68 -26.21
N SER A 324 -5.24 1.02 -25.63
CA SER A 324 -5.89 0.17 -24.65
C SER A 324 -6.75 -0.88 -25.36
N ILE A 325 -6.35 -2.14 -25.32
CA ILE A 325 -7.27 -3.24 -25.61
C ILE A 325 -7.84 -3.70 -24.26
N GLY A 326 -9.16 -3.67 -24.09
CA GLY A 326 -9.85 -4.14 -22.89
C GLY A 326 -10.65 -3.08 -22.14
N LEU A 327 -11.44 -3.52 -21.17
CA LEU A 327 -12.36 -2.66 -20.38
C LEU A 327 -11.68 -1.96 -19.19
N ALA A 328 -10.40 -2.21 -18.91
CA ALA A 328 -9.70 -1.61 -17.78
C ALA A 328 -8.19 -1.49 -18.01
N SER A 329 -7.67 -0.25 -17.99
CA SER A 329 -6.26 0.07 -17.79
C SER A 329 -5.86 -0.06 -16.32
N CYS A 330 -4.56 -0.01 -16.05
CA CYS A 330 -4.04 0.17 -14.69
C CYS A 330 -4.59 1.45 -14.04
N GLU A 331 -4.79 1.40 -12.73
CA GLU A 331 -5.08 2.62 -11.96
C GLU A 331 -3.86 3.55 -11.93
N ARG A 332 -4.09 4.86 -11.86
CA ARG A 332 -3.01 5.86 -11.81
C ARG A 332 -2.18 5.78 -10.53
N TYR A 333 -2.82 5.47 -9.41
CA TYR A 333 -2.20 5.37 -8.10
C TYR A 333 -2.33 3.96 -7.55
N ASP A 334 -1.41 3.53 -6.69
CA ASP A 334 -1.54 2.32 -5.89
C ASP A 334 -2.32 2.59 -4.59
N GLN A 335 -2.46 1.58 -3.72
CA GLN A 335 -3.18 1.72 -2.44
C GLN A 335 -2.62 2.83 -1.55
N ARG A 336 -1.32 3.11 -1.65
CA ARG A 336 -0.63 4.08 -0.79
C ARG A 336 -0.73 5.50 -1.34
N GLY A 337 -1.47 5.69 -2.44
CA GLY A 337 -1.56 6.95 -3.17
C GLY A 337 -0.28 7.28 -3.96
N LYS A 338 0.65 6.33 -4.12
CA LYS A 338 1.85 6.54 -4.93
C LYS A 338 1.51 6.33 -6.41
N ASN A 339 2.09 7.14 -7.30
CA ASN A 339 1.91 6.95 -8.74
C ASN A 339 2.40 5.55 -9.13
N ARG A 340 1.59 4.84 -9.92
CA ARG A 340 2.11 3.72 -10.69
C ARG A 340 3.00 4.24 -11.80
N SER A 341 3.96 3.43 -12.24
CA SER A 341 4.79 3.82 -13.37
C SER A 341 3.84 4.12 -14.54
N GLY A 342 3.80 5.37 -15.01
CA GLY A 342 2.80 5.87 -15.98
C GLY A 342 2.90 5.26 -17.37
N TYR A 343 3.66 4.17 -17.52
CA TYR A 343 3.66 3.29 -18.67
C TYR A 343 2.72 2.12 -18.32
N ASP A 344 1.51 2.15 -18.88
CA ASP A 344 0.42 1.20 -18.56
C ASP A 344 0.75 -0.28 -18.84
N GLU A 345 1.91 -0.57 -19.43
CA GLU A 345 2.48 -1.90 -19.71
C GLU A 345 3.29 -2.47 -18.55
N LEU A 346 3.54 -1.66 -17.52
CA LEU A 346 4.47 -1.95 -16.43
C LEU A 346 3.81 -1.94 -15.06
N CYS A 347 2.49 -1.74 -14.95
CA CYS A 347 1.90 -1.80 -13.62
C CYS A 347 1.90 -3.22 -13.05
N ASP A 348 1.98 -3.29 -11.73
CA ASP A 348 1.94 -4.55 -11.02
C ASP A 348 0.51 -5.02 -10.79
N LEU A 349 0.33 -6.34 -10.78
CA LEU A 349 -0.92 -6.95 -10.34
C LEU A 349 -1.09 -6.73 -8.85
N GLY A 350 -2.31 -6.37 -8.46
CA GLY A 350 -2.68 -6.16 -7.08
C GLY A 350 -2.64 -4.70 -6.65
N ALA A 351 -2.81 -4.51 -5.34
CA ALA A 351 -3.03 -3.20 -4.73
C ALA A 351 -1.79 -2.31 -4.66
N ILE A 352 -0.59 -2.89 -4.74
CA ILE A 352 0.67 -2.20 -4.52
C ILE A 352 1.49 -2.24 -5.79
N GLU A 353 2.05 -1.09 -6.15
CA GLU A 353 3.09 -0.98 -7.17
C GLU A 353 4.47 -1.14 -6.52
N TYR A 354 5.33 -1.95 -7.10
CA TYR A 354 6.72 -2.09 -6.73
C TYR A 354 7.51 -0.88 -7.24
N ILE A 355 7.85 0.03 -6.33
CA ILE A 355 8.46 1.33 -6.68
C ILE A 355 9.96 1.33 -6.39
N LEU A 356 10.72 1.90 -7.32
CA LEU A 356 12.15 2.14 -7.18
C LEU A 356 12.41 3.63 -7.21
N ASP A 357 12.96 4.16 -6.11
CA ASP A 357 13.46 5.52 -6.06
C ASP A 357 14.87 5.58 -6.64
N SER A 358 15.13 6.64 -7.40
CA SER A 358 16.45 6.95 -7.96
C SER A 358 17.27 7.86 -7.06
N GLN A 359 16.66 8.52 -6.08
CA GLN A 359 17.32 9.43 -5.15
C GLN A 359 17.84 8.66 -3.93
N ILE A 360 19.16 8.67 -3.74
CA ILE A 360 19.81 7.98 -2.63
C ILE A 360 20.40 9.02 -1.68
N ALA A 361 19.80 9.15 -0.51
CA ALA A 361 20.31 10.00 0.56
C ALA A 361 21.59 9.40 1.20
N PRO A 362 22.53 10.24 1.65
CA PRO A 362 23.66 9.79 2.46
C PRO A 362 23.20 9.15 3.78
N VAL A 363 23.89 8.11 4.20
CA VAL A 363 23.70 7.44 5.50
C VAL A 363 24.90 7.67 6.41
N GLY A 364 24.79 7.34 7.69
CA GLY A 364 25.90 7.56 8.62
C GLY A 364 25.49 7.72 10.05
N GLN A 365 26.48 7.96 10.90
CA GLN A 365 26.26 8.29 12.30
C GLN A 365 27.45 9.02 12.90
N ASP A 366 27.17 9.98 13.78
CA ASP A 366 28.16 10.60 14.67
C ASP A 366 28.35 9.73 15.93
N ILE A 367 29.59 9.46 16.28
CA ILE A 367 29.99 8.59 17.39
C ILE A 367 31.09 9.23 18.24
N LYS A 368 31.23 8.75 19.47
CA LYS A 368 32.33 9.09 20.37
C LYS A 368 33.44 8.05 20.35
N TYR A 369 34.59 8.37 20.93
CA TYR A 369 35.68 7.41 21.13
C TYR A 369 35.20 6.13 21.82
N GLY A 370 35.62 4.98 21.29
CA GLY A 370 35.21 3.65 21.74
C GLY A 370 33.78 3.23 21.36
N GLN A 371 32.97 4.08 20.70
CA GLN A 371 31.65 3.70 20.22
C GLN A 371 31.69 3.05 18.83
N VAL A 372 30.66 2.28 18.53
CA VAL A 372 30.41 1.63 17.24
C VAL A 372 29.22 2.31 16.59
N ALA A 373 29.33 2.70 15.32
CA ALA A 373 28.23 3.28 14.57
C ALA A 373 27.29 2.17 14.08
N LYS A 374 25.98 2.39 14.23
CA LYS A 374 24.90 1.51 13.81
C LYS A 374 23.82 2.33 13.10
N PHE A 375 23.67 2.10 11.81
CA PHE A 375 22.69 2.78 10.96
C PHE A 375 22.10 1.81 9.94
N SER A 376 21.06 2.21 9.21
CA SER A 376 20.41 1.37 8.19
C SER A 376 20.56 1.97 6.80
N ILE A 377 20.65 1.09 5.79
CA ILE A 377 20.59 1.46 4.38
C ILE A 377 19.23 1.18 3.74
N LEU A 378 18.24 0.67 4.49
CA LEU A 378 16.95 0.25 3.91
C LEU A 378 16.24 1.39 3.16
N SER A 379 16.26 2.61 3.69
CA SER A 379 15.67 3.78 3.03
C SER A 379 16.31 4.06 1.67
N SER A 380 17.58 3.69 1.49
CA SER A 380 18.33 3.86 0.23
C SER A 380 18.04 2.77 -0.80
N LEU A 381 17.37 1.67 -0.41
CA LEU A 381 17.04 0.56 -1.31
C LEU A 381 15.61 0.68 -1.88
N SER A 382 14.84 1.69 -1.46
CA SER A 382 13.44 1.84 -1.81
C SER A 382 12.64 0.57 -1.43
N GLU A 383 12.08 -0.15 -2.40
CA GLU A 383 11.36 -1.43 -2.17
C GLU A 383 12.20 -2.67 -2.51
N ALA A 384 13.47 -2.48 -2.92
CA ALA A 384 14.38 -3.56 -3.24
C ALA A 384 14.98 -4.24 -2.00
N ASP A 385 15.16 -5.55 -2.11
CA ASP A 385 15.79 -6.35 -1.07
C ASP A 385 17.26 -6.57 -1.42
N LEU A 386 18.12 -6.68 -0.40
CA LEU A 386 19.50 -7.11 -0.61
C LEU A 386 19.51 -8.55 -1.12
N VAL A 387 20.38 -8.86 -2.08
CA VAL A 387 20.58 -10.26 -2.47
C VAL A 387 21.37 -11.03 -1.42
N THR A 388 21.13 -12.33 -1.30
CA THR A 388 21.83 -13.20 -0.35
C THR A 388 23.30 -13.44 -0.75
N PRO A 389 24.18 -13.81 0.21
CA PRO A 389 25.54 -14.26 -0.08
C PRO A 389 25.62 -15.37 -1.14
N THR A 390 24.67 -16.31 -1.13
CA THR A 390 24.58 -17.38 -2.13
C THR A 390 24.33 -16.83 -3.53
N THR A 391 23.43 -15.85 -3.66
CA THR A 391 23.21 -15.18 -4.95
C THR A 391 24.42 -14.36 -5.37
N CYS A 392 25.14 -13.71 -4.46
CA CYS A 392 26.39 -13.04 -4.79
C CYS A 392 27.43 -13.98 -5.39
N LYS A 393 27.58 -15.17 -4.80
CA LYS A 393 28.48 -16.21 -5.32
C LYS A 393 28.06 -16.69 -6.71
N ARG A 394 26.75 -16.80 -6.96
CA ARG A 394 26.22 -17.13 -8.30
C ARG A 394 26.48 -16.02 -9.34
N LEU A 395 26.35 -14.76 -8.94
CA LEU A 395 26.52 -13.61 -9.85
C LEU A 395 27.99 -13.31 -10.16
N PHE A 396 28.88 -13.41 -9.17
CA PHE A 396 30.26 -12.92 -9.26
C PHE A 396 31.34 -13.99 -8.99
N GLY A 397 30.96 -15.22 -8.68
CA GLY A 397 31.90 -16.27 -8.27
C GLY A 397 32.40 -16.10 -6.83
N GLU A 398 33.53 -16.73 -6.53
CA GLU A 398 34.18 -16.58 -5.22
C GLU A 398 34.72 -15.15 -5.04
N ARG A 399 34.74 -14.66 -3.80
CA ARG A 399 35.36 -13.35 -3.54
C ARG A 399 36.86 -13.39 -3.78
N PRO A 400 37.44 -12.34 -4.39
CA PRO A 400 38.88 -12.24 -4.60
C PRO A 400 39.73 -12.30 -3.31
N ASP A 401 39.16 -11.91 -2.16
CA ASP A 401 39.84 -11.92 -0.86
C ASP A 401 39.68 -13.23 -0.08
N GLY A 402 39.06 -14.25 -0.67
CA GLY A 402 38.84 -15.57 -0.07
C GLY A 402 37.84 -15.59 1.10
N LYS A 403 37.14 -14.48 1.37
CA LYS A 403 36.10 -14.40 2.41
C LYS A 403 34.73 -14.77 1.83
N GLU A 404 33.78 -15.04 2.71
CA GLU A 404 32.38 -15.20 2.32
C GLU A 404 31.76 -13.86 1.87
N TRP A 405 30.83 -13.93 0.93
CA TRP A 405 30.02 -12.77 0.56
C TRP A 405 29.18 -12.31 1.75
N GLN A 406 29.10 -10.99 1.94
CA GLN A 406 28.09 -10.40 2.81
C GLN A 406 26.83 -10.10 1.97
N PRO A 407 25.65 -9.96 2.62
CA PRO A 407 24.42 -9.54 1.97
C PRO A 407 24.61 -8.32 1.05
N GLY A 408 23.89 -8.32 -0.07
CA GLY A 408 24.02 -7.31 -1.10
C GLY A 408 25.37 -7.31 -1.81
N CYS A 409 26.17 -8.36 -1.68
CA CYS A 409 27.50 -8.45 -2.29
C CYS A 409 28.39 -7.27 -1.88
N LEU A 410 28.29 -6.88 -0.60
CA LEU A 410 28.86 -5.65 -0.05
C LEU A 410 30.27 -5.34 -0.58
N LYS A 411 30.41 -4.18 -1.19
CA LYS A 411 31.69 -3.52 -1.48
C LYS A 411 31.73 -2.16 -0.76
N VAL A 412 32.91 -1.80 -0.26
CA VAL A 412 33.15 -0.49 0.36
C VAL A 412 34.28 0.19 -0.37
N THR A 413 34.00 1.39 -0.88
CA THR A 413 34.97 2.21 -1.62
C THR A 413 35.16 3.53 -0.90
N GLN A 414 36.42 3.86 -0.57
CA GLN A 414 36.76 5.10 0.12
C GLN A 414 36.58 6.33 -0.78
N SER A 415 36.23 7.47 -0.19
CA SER A 415 36.19 8.73 -0.91
C SER A 415 37.60 9.28 -1.16
N THR A 416 37.70 10.31 -2.00
CA THR A 416 38.96 11.05 -2.20
C THR A 416 39.36 11.86 -0.97
N ASP A 417 38.40 12.25 -0.13
CA ASP A 417 38.63 13.06 1.08
C ASP A 417 39.19 12.22 2.23
N THR A 418 38.82 10.94 2.28
CA THR A 418 39.37 9.95 3.21
C THR A 418 39.82 8.70 2.46
N PRO A 419 40.98 8.73 1.76
CA PRO A 419 41.40 7.64 0.88
C PRO A 419 41.81 6.36 1.63
N THR A 420 41.99 6.43 2.94
CA THR A 420 42.29 5.28 3.80
C THR A 420 41.17 5.10 4.82
N SER A 421 40.61 3.90 4.90
CA SER A 421 39.52 3.60 5.81
C SER A 421 39.94 3.69 7.28
N LYS A 422 39.07 4.26 8.11
CA LYS A 422 39.28 4.41 9.55
C LYS A 422 38.48 3.39 10.38
N GLY A 423 37.89 2.39 9.74
CA GLY A 423 37.09 1.36 10.41
C GLY A 423 36.75 0.18 9.49
N VAL A 424 35.87 -0.70 9.98
CA VAL A 424 35.38 -1.88 9.25
C VAL A 424 33.86 -1.85 9.22
N VAL A 425 33.30 -2.05 8.03
CA VAL A 425 31.85 -2.12 7.79
C VAL A 425 31.40 -3.58 7.69
N THR A 426 30.32 -3.92 8.37
CA THR A 426 29.56 -5.15 8.15
C THR A 426 28.09 -4.82 7.89
N LEU A 427 27.45 -5.63 7.05
CA LEU A 427 26.05 -5.47 6.63
C LEU A 427 25.30 -6.77 6.88
N ASP A 428 24.12 -6.68 7.50
CA ASP A 428 23.20 -7.82 7.61
C ASP A 428 22.16 -7.84 6.48
N GLN A 429 21.39 -8.92 6.41
CA GLN A 429 20.39 -9.10 5.36
C GLN A 429 19.27 -8.07 5.45
N ASN A 430 18.97 -7.57 6.66
CA ASN A 430 17.95 -6.56 6.93
C ASN A 430 18.45 -5.14 6.66
N GLY A 431 19.62 -4.96 6.06
CA GLY A 431 20.14 -3.64 5.73
C GLY A 431 20.69 -2.86 6.92
N ASN A 432 20.93 -3.51 8.07
CA ASN A 432 21.60 -2.86 9.19
C ASN A 432 23.11 -2.90 8.98
N VAL A 433 23.72 -1.73 9.10
CA VAL A 433 25.15 -1.51 8.99
C VAL A 433 25.74 -1.35 10.38
N VAL A 434 26.84 -2.06 10.62
CA VAL A 434 27.70 -1.85 11.79
C VAL A 434 29.07 -1.40 11.30
N TYR A 435 29.48 -0.20 11.72
CA TYR A 435 30.80 0.34 11.46
C TYR A 435 31.62 0.35 12.76
N THR A 436 32.72 -0.41 12.76
CA THR A 436 33.63 -0.54 13.91
C THR A 436 34.90 0.28 13.64
N PRO A 437 35.16 1.37 14.39
CA PRO A 437 36.37 2.17 14.22
C PRO A 437 37.67 1.38 14.50
N ASN A 438 38.71 1.63 13.70
CA ASN A 438 40.06 1.08 13.90
C ASN A 438 40.87 1.96 14.88
N GLY A 439 40.37 2.08 16.10
CA GLY A 439 40.92 2.95 17.14
C GLY A 439 40.18 4.27 17.27
N ASN A 440 40.77 5.20 18.02
CA ASN A 440 40.20 6.53 18.27
C ASN A 440 40.85 7.54 17.32
N TRP A 441 40.05 8.11 16.42
CA TRP A 441 40.43 9.17 15.49
C TRP A 441 39.42 10.32 15.58
N HIS A 442 39.85 11.52 15.24
CA HIS A 442 38.98 12.70 15.20
C HIS A 442 38.68 13.10 13.76
N GLY A 443 37.44 13.54 13.50
CA GLY A 443 36.98 14.00 12.19
C GLY A 443 35.98 13.03 11.56
N ALA A 444 36.00 12.89 10.23
CA ALA A 444 35.09 12.01 9.48
C ALA A 444 35.81 10.86 8.77
N ASP A 445 35.12 9.74 8.55
CA ASP A 445 35.41 8.70 7.57
C ASP A 445 34.29 8.70 6.52
N ILE A 446 34.63 9.01 5.26
CA ILE A 446 33.68 9.23 4.17
C ILE A 446 33.91 8.15 3.11
N PHE A 447 32.89 7.32 2.89
CA PHE A 447 32.99 6.18 1.99
C PHE A 447 31.68 5.95 1.25
N ARG A 448 31.70 4.98 0.32
CA ARG A 448 30.53 4.51 -0.40
C ARG A 448 30.28 3.06 -0.07
N ILE A 449 29.07 2.75 0.36
CA ILE A 449 28.54 1.40 0.47
C ILE A 449 27.95 1.04 -0.88
N GLN A 450 28.46 -0.02 -1.50
CA GLN A 450 27.97 -0.51 -2.79
C GLN A 450 27.32 -1.87 -2.59
N VAL A 451 26.06 -2.02 -3.01
CA VAL A 451 25.28 -3.24 -2.83
C VAL A 451 24.50 -3.62 -4.09
N VAL A 452 24.27 -4.91 -4.28
CA VAL A 452 23.38 -5.49 -5.29
C VAL A 452 22.05 -5.81 -4.64
N THR A 453 20.97 -5.49 -5.35
CA THR A 453 19.60 -5.65 -4.88
C THR A 453 18.82 -6.63 -5.74
N SER A 454 17.61 -6.96 -5.31
CA SER A 454 16.68 -7.82 -6.04
C SER A 454 16.34 -7.31 -7.44
N VAL A 455 16.52 -6.01 -7.68
CA VAL A 455 16.32 -5.39 -9.00
C VAL A 455 17.63 -5.20 -9.73
N SER A 456 18.60 -4.53 -9.09
CA SER A 456 19.81 -4.10 -9.78
C SER A 456 20.62 -5.25 -10.34
N ARG A 457 20.46 -6.47 -9.79
CA ARG A 457 21.04 -7.71 -10.35
C ARG A 457 20.63 -8.02 -11.79
N PHE A 458 19.52 -7.47 -12.28
CA PHE A 458 19.06 -7.64 -13.65
C PHE A 458 19.71 -6.67 -14.64
N ASN A 459 20.51 -5.71 -14.16
CA ASN A 459 21.21 -4.78 -15.04
C ASN A 459 22.34 -5.47 -15.80
N ASP A 460 22.45 -5.14 -17.08
CA ASP A 460 23.54 -5.61 -17.93
C ASP A 460 24.85 -4.94 -17.54
N GLY A 461 25.87 -5.76 -17.23
CA GLY A 461 27.20 -5.31 -16.83
C GLY A 461 27.37 -5.19 -15.31
N ILE A 462 28.46 -5.78 -14.81
CA ILE A 462 28.74 -5.93 -13.36
C ILE A 462 28.68 -4.59 -12.62
N GLU A 463 29.25 -3.53 -13.18
CA GLU A 463 29.29 -2.22 -12.54
C GLU A 463 27.90 -1.57 -12.38
N PHE A 464 26.97 -1.86 -13.29
CA PHE A 464 25.59 -1.35 -13.24
C PHE A 464 24.70 -2.13 -12.27
N GLN A 465 25.17 -3.27 -11.75
CA GLN A 465 24.43 -4.05 -10.76
C GLN A 465 24.57 -3.49 -9.34
N TYR A 466 25.54 -2.60 -9.10
CA TYR A 466 25.79 -2.02 -7.78
C TYR A 466 25.04 -0.68 -7.61
N VAL A 467 24.15 -0.65 -6.63
CA VAL A 467 23.58 0.58 -6.06
C VAL A 467 24.64 1.19 -5.13
N THR A 468 24.93 2.48 -5.32
CA THR A 468 25.96 3.19 -4.57
C THR A 468 25.33 4.15 -3.57
N ILE A 469 25.65 3.96 -2.28
CA ILE A 469 25.08 4.69 -1.16
C ILE A 469 26.21 5.48 -0.47
N PRO A 470 26.17 6.83 -0.50
CA PRO A 470 27.14 7.64 0.24
C PRO A 470 27.01 7.42 1.74
N ALA A 471 28.13 7.28 2.45
CA ALA A 471 28.15 7.05 3.89
C ALA A 471 29.22 7.93 4.58
N THR A 472 28.86 8.49 5.73
CA THR A 472 29.77 9.30 6.56
C THR A 472 29.67 8.89 8.02
N VAL A 473 30.78 8.55 8.66
CA VAL A 473 30.85 8.38 10.12
C VAL A 473 31.75 9.47 10.68
N VAL A 474 31.27 10.22 11.66
CA VAL A 474 32.06 11.24 12.35
C VAL A 474 32.42 10.72 13.73
N GLN A 475 33.70 10.75 14.10
CA GLN A 475 34.15 10.36 15.42
C GLN A 475 34.73 11.55 16.18
N GLU A 476 34.22 11.75 17.39
CA GLU A 476 34.58 12.85 18.27
C GLU A 476 35.14 12.36 19.61
N PRO A 477 36.12 13.08 20.22
CA PRO A 477 36.51 12.82 21.59
C PRO A 477 35.33 12.91 22.56
N VAL A 478 35.42 12.21 23.69
CA VAL A 478 34.52 12.43 24.81
C VAL A 478 34.90 13.77 25.42
N SER A 479 34.14 14.83 25.14
CA SER A 479 34.34 16.10 25.81
C SER A 479 33.89 15.95 27.27
N GLY A 480 34.75 16.26 28.24
CA GLY A 480 34.36 16.47 29.64
C GLY A 480 33.50 17.72 29.86
N ILE A 481 33.06 18.35 28.78
CA ILE A 481 32.07 19.42 28.79
C ILE A 481 30.74 18.71 28.69
N GLU A 482 29.98 18.69 29.80
CA GLU A 482 28.56 18.36 29.75
C GLU A 482 27.92 19.23 28.66
N ASP A 483 27.18 18.60 27.75
CA ASP A 483 26.29 19.33 26.87
C ASP A 483 25.23 19.97 27.76
N LYS A 484 25.55 21.13 28.31
CA LYS A 484 24.56 22.05 28.84
C LYS A 484 23.81 22.49 27.62
N SER A 485 22.79 21.70 27.26
CA SER A 485 21.71 22.15 26.43
C SER A 485 21.39 23.55 26.91
N VAL A 486 21.68 24.57 26.09
CA VAL A 486 21.20 25.90 26.39
C VAL A 486 19.69 25.72 26.39
N SER A 487 19.07 25.81 27.57
CA SER A 487 17.63 25.82 27.67
C SER A 487 17.18 27.09 26.96
N THR A 488 16.95 26.98 25.65
CA THR A 488 16.08 27.90 24.92
C THR A 488 14.65 27.45 25.21
N GLY A 489 14.28 27.52 26.48
CA GLY A 489 12.89 27.52 26.86
C GLY A 489 12.22 28.73 26.22
N GLY A 490 11.30 28.46 25.30
CA GLY A 490 10.37 29.46 24.75
C GLY A 490 10.87 30.16 23.49
N GLY A 491 10.11 30.01 22.41
CA GLY A 491 10.37 30.59 21.10
C GLY A 491 10.59 32.11 21.11
N GLY A 492 11.57 32.55 20.33
CA GLY A 492 11.84 33.95 20.05
C GLY A 492 13.09 34.07 19.20
N SER A 493 12.96 34.57 17.98
CA SER A 493 14.07 34.70 17.04
C SER A 493 15.14 35.65 17.58
N VAL A 494 16.36 35.18 17.81
CA VAL A 494 17.52 36.04 18.13
C VAL A 494 18.66 35.86 17.11
N GLY A 495 18.37 35.30 15.94
CA GLY A 495 19.33 35.17 14.83
C GLY A 495 19.28 36.31 13.80
N SER A 496 18.14 37.00 13.69
CA SER A 496 17.88 37.97 12.62
C SER A 496 18.41 39.38 12.92
N GLY A 497 18.45 39.78 14.20
CA GLY A 497 18.89 41.13 14.60
C GLY A 497 20.40 41.34 14.52
N LEU A 498 21.20 40.31 14.83
CA LEU A 498 22.66 40.38 14.77
C LEU A 498 23.20 40.39 13.34
N ILE A 499 22.52 39.68 12.42
CA ILE A 499 22.90 39.65 11.00
C ILE A 499 22.55 40.99 10.32
N LEU A 500 21.40 41.60 10.64
CA LEU A 500 21.05 42.92 10.12
C LEU A 500 21.94 44.05 10.68
N GLY A 501 22.40 43.94 11.92
CA GLY A 501 23.39 44.86 12.50
C GLY A 501 24.76 44.81 11.79
N LEU A 502 25.17 43.62 11.34
CA LEU A 502 26.44 43.44 10.60
C LEU A 502 26.37 44.03 9.18
N PHE A 503 25.21 43.93 8.51
CA PHE A 503 24.99 44.60 7.21
C PHE A 503 24.85 46.12 7.32
N GLY A 504 24.28 46.64 8.42
CA GLY A 504 24.19 48.08 8.69
C GLY A 504 25.57 48.75 8.85
N LEU A 505 26.52 48.08 9.49
CA LEU A 505 27.90 48.58 9.65
C LEU A 505 28.73 48.54 8.34
N ILE A 506 28.42 47.62 7.43
CA ILE A 506 29.04 47.57 6.09
C ILE A 506 28.50 48.68 5.19
N ALA A 507 27.20 49.03 5.29
CA ALA A 507 26.61 50.14 4.55
C ALA A 507 27.14 51.52 5.00
N LEU A 508 27.34 51.72 6.32
CA LEU A 508 27.90 52.98 6.86
C LEU A 508 29.37 53.22 6.50
N ARG A 509 30.12 52.19 6.12
CA ARG A 509 31.51 52.32 5.66
C ARG A 509 31.62 52.72 4.17
N ARG A 510 30.53 52.64 3.39
CA ARG A 510 30.48 53.06 1.97
C ARG A 510 29.91 54.46 1.72
N PHE A 511 29.41 55.15 2.77
CA PHE A 511 28.98 56.56 2.69
C PHE A 511 29.99 57.56 3.28
N LYS A 512 31.18 57.09 3.68
CA LYS A 512 32.33 57.92 4.00
C LYS A 512 33.58 57.39 3.26
N SER A 513 33.58 57.54 1.94
CA SER A 513 34.78 57.69 1.12
C SER A 513 34.44 58.49 -0.12
#